data_AF-A0A8S4FVV5-F1
#
_entry.id   AF-A0A8S4FVV5-F1
#
_cell.length_a   1.000
_cell.length_b   1.000
_cell.length_c   1.000
_cell.angle_alpha   90.00
_cell.angle_beta   90.00
_cell.angle_gamma   90.00
#
_symmetry.space_group_name_H-M   'P 1'
#
loop_
_entity.id
_entity.type
_entity.pdbx_description
1 polymer ?
#
loop_
_entity_poly.entity_id
_entity_poly.type
_entity_poly.pdbx_seq_one_letter_code
_entity_poly.pdbx_strand_id
1 'polypeptide(L)'
;MELQEQNWFSAASALRVYGQYLNLDRDHNGMLSIDELAGYGSGTLTRAFLRRVFQQCLTYDGEMDYKTYLDLVLALENRKEPASLAYLFRVLDINSQGYLDAFTLNYFFKAIQEQMVAHGAEPVNFDDVKDEIFDMVRPEHPSRITLQDLIKSGHGHTAVSILLELHGFWAYENREALAAAGDHPNTSSP
;
A
#
# COMPACT_ATOMS: atom_id res chain seq x y z
N MET A 1 19.81 -17.91 8.95
CA MET A 1 18.37 -18.28 8.86
C MET A 1 17.57 -17.10 8.31
N GLU A 2 17.79 -15.88 8.81
CA GLU A 2 17.20 -14.62 8.28
C GLU A 2 17.49 -14.32 6.79
N LEU A 3 18.69 -14.64 6.29
CA LEU A 3 19.03 -14.46 4.85
C LEU A 3 18.20 -15.35 3.90
N GLN A 4 17.63 -16.44 4.39
CA GLN A 4 16.79 -17.34 3.58
C GLN A 4 15.34 -16.84 3.49
N GLU A 5 14.88 -16.09 4.50
CA GLU A 5 13.55 -15.45 4.53
C GLU A 5 13.46 -14.22 3.61
N GLN A 6 14.60 -13.63 3.23
CA GLN A 6 14.66 -12.49 2.30
C GLN A 6 14.73 -12.90 0.83
N ASN A 7 15.09 -14.15 0.50
CA ASN A 7 15.18 -14.57 -0.89
C ASN A 7 13.82 -14.99 -1.43
N TRP A 8 13.22 -14.18 -2.31
CA TRP A 8 11.94 -14.48 -2.95
C TRP A 8 11.94 -15.77 -3.77
N PHE A 9 13.09 -16.17 -4.29
CA PHE A 9 13.25 -17.40 -5.08
C PHE A 9 13.38 -18.67 -4.22
N SER A 10 13.32 -18.55 -2.90
CA SER A 10 13.39 -19.71 -2.02
C SER A 10 12.06 -20.47 -1.97
N ALA A 11 12.14 -21.79 -1.74
CA ALA A 11 10.97 -22.61 -1.49
C ALA A 11 10.15 -22.11 -0.27
N ALA A 12 10.83 -21.57 0.75
CA ALA A 12 10.17 -21.01 1.92
C ALA A 12 9.30 -19.79 1.57
N SER A 13 9.81 -18.87 0.76
CA SER A 13 9.04 -17.71 0.27
C SER A 13 7.86 -18.15 -0.58
N ALA A 14 8.05 -19.10 -1.49
CA ALA A 14 6.97 -19.64 -2.31
C ALA A 14 5.86 -20.30 -1.46
N LEU A 15 6.23 -21.12 -0.48
CA LEU A 15 5.29 -21.76 0.44
C LEU A 15 4.57 -20.75 1.33
N ARG A 16 5.25 -19.70 1.79
CA ARG A 16 4.63 -18.62 2.57
C ARG A 16 3.52 -17.92 1.79
N VAL A 17 3.82 -17.48 0.57
CA VAL A 17 2.87 -16.71 -0.25
C VAL A 17 1.69 -17.58 -0.67
N TYR A 18 1.96 -18.84 -1.04
CA TYR A 18 0.90 -19.78 -1.36
C TYR A 18 0.03 -20.14 -0.15
N GLY A 19 0.64 -20.33 1.03
CA GLY A 19 -0.10 -20.54 2.27
C GLY A 19 -0.98 -19.34 2.65
N GLN A 20 -0.49 -18.11 2.46
CA GLN A 20 -1.29 -16.90 2.63
C GLN A 20 -2.48 -16.87 1.67
N TYR A 21 -2.29 -17.24 0.40
CA TYR A 21 -3.36 -17.34 -0.58
C TYR A 21 -4.46 -18.32 -0.14
N LEU A 22 -4.08 -19.54 0.26
CA LEU A 22 -5.02 -20.56 0.73
C LEU A 22 -5.77 -20.16 2.00
N ASN A 23 -5.14 -19.37 2.87
CA ASN A 23 -5.81 -18.85 4.08
C ASN A 23 -6.82 -17.75 3.75
N LEU A 24 -6.64 -17.02 2.65
CA LEU A 24 -7.57 -16.01 2.18
C LEU A 24 -8.77 -16.64 1.45
N ASP A 25 -8.54 -17.69 0.64
CA ASP A 25 -9.56 -18.46 -0.08
C ASP A 25 -10.40 -19.32 0.88
N ARG A 26 -11.48 -18.72 1.41
CA ARG A 26 -12.31 -19.28 2.48
C ARG A 26 -13.33 -20.28 1.96
N ASP A 27 -13.81 -20.10 0.73
CA ASP A 27 -14.74 -21.02 0.10
C ASP A 27 -14.03 -22.17 -0.65
N HIS A 28 -12.70 -22.09 -0.75
CA HIS A 28 -11.83 -23.08 -1.38
C HIS A 28 -12.13 -23.29 -2.86
N ASN A 29 -12.55 -22.22 -3.54
CA ASN A 29 -12.85 -22.23 -4.97
C ASN A 29 -11.59 -22.06 -5.84
N GLY A 30 -10.44 -21.77 -5.22
CA GLY A 30 -9.15 -21.59 -5.89
C GLY A 30 -8.92 -20.21 -6.48
N MET A 31 -9.76 -19.23 -6.14
CA MET A 31 -9.73 -17.82 -6.54
C MET A 31 -9.96 -16.94 -5.30
N LEU A 32 -9.74 -15.63 -5.44
CA LEU A 32 -10.01 -14.69 -4.35
C LEU A 32 -11.04 -13.65 -4.76
N SER A 33 -12.13 -13.59 -4.01
CA SER A 33 -13.03 -12.45 -4.00
C SER A 33 -12.37 -11.21 -3.36
N ILE A 34 -12.94 -10.04 -3.61
CA ILE A 34 -12.50 -8.79 -2.98
C ILE A 34 -12.67 -8.80 -1.45
N ASP A 35 -13.64 -9.56 -0.94
CA ASP A 35 -13.90 -9.69 0.51
C ASP A 35 -12.88 -10.59 1.19
N GLU A 36 -12.41 -11.63 0.49
CA GLU A 36 -11.32 -12.48 0.96
C GLU A 36 -9.99 -11.73 0.92
N LEU A 37 -9.67 -11.05 -0.18
CA LEU A 37 -8.45 -10.27 -0.31
C LEU A 37 -8.36 -9.12 0.71
N ALA A 38 -9.50 -8.63 1.22
CA ALA A 38 -9.52 -7.64 2.28
C ALA A 38 -8.87 -8.12 3.59
N GLY A 39 -8.70 -9.44 3.77
CA GLY A 39 -7.95 -10.03 4.87
C GLY A 39 -6.43 -10.07 4.68
N TYR A 40 -5.90 -9.59 3.54
CA TYR A 40 -4.46 -9.61 3.28
C TYR A 40 -3.68 -8.73 4.28
N GLY A 41 -2.53 -9.23 4.73
CA GLY A 41 -1.66 -8.51 5.67
C GLY A 41 -2.35 -8.25 7.02
N SER A 42 -2.38 -6.99 7.44
CA SER A 42 -3.10 -6.52 8.64
C SER A 42 -4.61 -6.34 8.42
N GLY A 43 -5.13 -6.59 7.21
CA GLY A 43 -6.51 -6.32 6.85
C GLY A 43 -6.85 -4.82 6.75
N THR A 44 -5.84 -3.97 6.65
CA THR A 44 -5.97 -2.50 6.62
C THR A 44 -5.99 -1.90 5.22
N LEU A 45 -5.81 -2.72 4.18
CA LEU A 45 -5.99 -2.27 2.79
C LEU A 45 -7.40 -1.71 2.62
N THR A 46 -7.49 -0.48 2.10
CA THR A 46 -8.78 0.20 1.99
C THR A 46 -9.63 -0.44 0.90
N ARG A 47 -10.95 -0.40 1.07
CA ARG A 47 -11.87 -0.90 0.04
C ARG A 47 -11.73 -0.12 -1.27
N ALA A 48 -11.39 1.18 -1.21
CA ALA A 48 -11.13 1.99 -2.39
C ALA A 48 -9.93 1.47 -3.19
N PHE A 49 -8.82 1.14 -2.51
CA PHE A 49 -7.65 0.51 -3.12
C PHE A 49 -7.98 -0.86 -3.71
N LEU A 50 -8.60 -1.75 -2.93
CA LEU A 50 -8.93 -3.11 -3.38
C LEU A 50 -9.85 -3.10 -4.61
N ARG A 51 -10.86 -2.23 -4.65
CA ARG A 51 -11.72 -2.08 -5.84
C ARG A 51 -10.92 -1.69 -7.07
N ARG A 52 -9.94 -0.79 -6.91
CA ARG A 52 -9.07 -0.38 -8.02
C ARG A 52 -8.14 -1.50 -8.48
N VAL A 53 -7.62 -2.33 -7.57
CA VAL A 53 -6.85 -3.52 -7.93
C VAL A 53 -7.68 -4.44 -8.84
N PHE A 54 -8.90 -4.80 -8.42
CA PHE A 54 -9.80 -5.68 -9.20
C PHE A 54 -10.24 -5.07 -10.55
N GLN A 55 -10.24 -3.74 -10.67
CA GLN A 55 -10.51 -3.06 -11.94
C GLN A 55 -9.30 -3.03 -12.89
N GLN A 56 -8.07 -3.18 -12.37
CA GLN A 56 -6.84 -3.09 -13.16
C GLN A 56 -6.22 -4.45 -13.48
N CYS A 57 -6.67 -5.51 -12.81
CA CYS A 57 -6.17 -6.86 -13.02
C CYS A 57 -7.17 -7.72 -13.79
N LEU A 58 -6.68 -8.86 -14.27
CA LEU A 58 -7.55 -9.89 -14.83
C LEU A 58 -8.37 -10.49 -13.69
N THR A 59 -9.67 -10.61 -13.90
CA THR A 59 -10.59 -11.29 -12.99
C THR A 59 -11.43 -12.28 -13.77
N TYR A 60 -11.88 -13.33 -13.08
CA TYR A 60 -12.77 -14.35 -13.61
C TYR A 60 -14.00 -14.36 -12.71
N ASP A 61 -15.15 -13.99 -13.27
CA ASP A 61 -16.40 -13.80 -12.52
C ASP A 61 -16.27 -12.87 -11.29
N GLY A 62 -15.37 -11.88 -11.38
CA GLY A 62 -15.11 -10.93 -10.31
C GLY A 62 -14.07 -11.37 -9.29
N GLU A 63 -13.42 -12.52 -9.50
CA GLU A 63 -12.42 -13.09 -8.59
C GLU A 63 -11.01 -13.14 -9.21
N MET A 64 -10.00 -13.13 -8.35
CA MET A 64 -8.59 -13.03 -8.70
C MET A 64 -7.89 -14.39 -8.61
N ASP A 65 -7.13 -14.75 -9.66
CA ASP A 65 -6.31 -15.97 -9.64
C ASP A 65 -5.01 -15.80 -8.83
N TYR A 66 -4.37 -16.93 -8.50
CA TYR A 66 -3.11 -16.94 -7.75
C TYR A 66 -2.00 -16.13 -8.43
N LYS A 67 -1.93 -16.15 -9.77
CA LYS A 67 -0.91 -15.38 -10.50
C LYS A 67 -1.09 -13.88 -10.26
N THR A 68 -2.31 -13.39 -10.38
CA THR A 68 -2.63 -11.98 -10.20
C THR A 68 -2.42 -11.55 -8.76
N TYR A 69 -2.78 -12.40 -7.80
CA TYR A 69 -2.45 -12.21 -6.39
C TYR A 69 -0.95 -12.08 -6.17
N LEU A 70 -0.14 -12.96 -6.79
CA LEU A 70 1.32 -12.92 -6.68
C LEU A 70 1.90 -11.60 -7.19
N ASP A 71 1.39 -11.10 -8.34
CA ASP A 71 1.81 -9.81 -8.89
C ASP A 71 1.50 -8.65 -7.91
N LEU A 72 0.35 -8.69 -7.23
CA LEU A 72 -0.01 -7.72 -6.18
C LEU A 72 0.92 -7.82 -4.96
N VAL A 73 1.13 -9.03 -4.42
CA VAL A 73 1.99 -9.25 -3.25
C VAL A 73 3.40 -8.77 -3.51
N LEU A 74 3.95 -9.07 -4.69
CA LEU A 74 5.27 -8.60 -5.11
C LEU A 74 5.36 -7.07 -5.09
N ALA A 75 4.33 -6.39 -5.62
CA ALA A 75 4.29 -4.93 -5.61
C ALA A 75 4.17 -4.33 -4.19
N LEU A 76 3.39 -4.97 -3.30
CA LEU A 76 3.19 -4.51 -1.93
C LEU A 76 4.39 -4.79 -1.02
N GLU A 77 5.11 -5.90 -1.20
CA GLU A 77 6.31 -6.21 -0.41
C GLU A 77 7.55 -5.43 -0.89
N ASN A 78 7.58 -5.00 -2.16
CA ASN A 78 8.74 -4.33 -2.76
C ASN A 78 8.43 -2.90 -3.24
N ARG A 79 7.67 -2.10 -2.46
CA ARG A 79 7.18 -0.76 -2.86
C ARG A 79 8.26 0.25 -3.25
N LYS A 80 9.51 0.03 -2.85
CA LYS A 80 10.65 0.88 -3.22
C LYS A 80 11.11 0.66 -4.67
N GLU A 81 10.81 -0.51 -5.24
CA GLU A 81 11.23 -0.84 -6.59
C GLU A 81 10.41 -0.07 -7.64
N PRO A 82 11.05 0.44 -8.72
CA PRO A 82 10.34 1.16 -9.77
C PRO A 82 9.20 0.37 -10.41
N ALA A 83 9.35 -0.94 -10.56
CA ALA A 83 8.31 -1.82 -11.10
C ALA A 83 7.07 -1.89 -10.20
N SER A 84 7.29 -1.97 -8.88
CA SER A 84 6.21 -1.94 -7.88
C SER A 84 5.50 -0.59 -7.85
N LEU A 85 6.27 0.51 -7.91
CA LEU A 85 5.69 1.85 -8.02
C LEU A 85 4.86 2.00 -9.30
N ALA A 86 5.30 1.44 -10.43
CA ALA A 86 4.54 1.46 -11.67
C ALA A 86 3.22 0.68 -11.56
N TYR A 87 3.25 -0.50 -10.91
CA TYR A 87 2.03 -1.27 -10.64
C TYR A 87 1.05 -0.47 -9.79
N LEU A 88 1.52 0.07 -8.65
CA LEU A 88 0.68 0.81 -7.70
C LEU A 88 0.17 2.11 -8.30
N PHE A 89 0.99 2.81 -9.06
CA PHE A 89 0.60 4.03 -9.76
C PHE A 89 -0.57 3.76 -10.73
N ARG A 90 -0.54 2.66 -11.48
CA ARG A 90 -1.66 2.28 -12.37
C ARG A 90 -2.95 2.00 -11.60
N VAL A 91 -2.86 1.44 -10.39
CA VAL A 91 -4.02 1.25 -9.52
C VAL A 91 -4.56 2.61 -9.04
N LEU A 92 -3.67 3.51 -8.64
CA LEU A 92 -3.99 4.84 -8.13
C LEU A 92 -4.49 5.82 -9.21
N ASP A 93 -4.01 5.72 -10.45
CA ASP A 93 -4.43 6.59 -11.56
C ASP A 93 -5.82 6.19 -12.07
N ILE A 94 -6.83 6.58 -11.29
CA ILE A 94 -8.25 6.23 -11.51
C ILE A 94 -8.76 6.65 -12.88
N ASN A 95 -8.22 7.73 -13.44
CA ASN A 95 -8.62 8.30 -14.74
C ASN A 95 -7.70 7.89 -15.89
N SER A 96 -6.63 7.12 -15.63
CA SER A 96 -5.61 6.74 -16.62
C SER A 96 -5.03 7.95 -17.36
N GLN A 97 -4.86 9.07 -16.64
CA GLN A 97 -4.43 10.35 -17.19
C GLN A 97 -2.91 10.56 -17.12
N GLY A 98 -2.18 9.61 -16.51
CA GLY A 98 -0.73 9.64 -16.36
C GLY A 98 -0.25 10.46 -15.16
N TYR A 99 -1.16 10.92 -14.30
CA TYR A 99 -0.83 11.67 -13.08
C TYR A 99 -1.89 11.54 -11.99
N LEU A 100 -1.46 11.64 -10.74
CA LEU A 100 -2.30 11.77 -9.57
C LEU A 100 -2.47 13.26 -9.23
N ASP A 101 -3.72 13.69 -9.07
CA ASP A 101 -4.10 15.03 -8.66
C ASP A 101 -4.79 15.01 -7.29
N ALA A 102 -5.14 16.18 -6.76
CA ALA A 102 -5.82 16.30 -5.47
C ALA A 102 -7.13 15.49 -5.42
N PHE A 103 -7.86 15.38 -6.54
CA PHE A 103 -9.08 14.56 -6.59
C PHE A 103 -8.76 13.08 -6.38
N THR A 104 -7.74 12.58 -7.06
CA THR A 104 -7.28 11.20 -6.94
C THR A 104 -6.79 10.91 -5.53
N LEU A 105 -5.99 11.79 -4.94
CA LEU A 105 -5.52 11.63 -3.56
C LEU A 105 -6.70 11.60 -2.57
N ASN A 106 -7.65 12.53 -2.70
CA ASN A 106 -8.81 12.62 -1.82
C ASN A 106 -9.70 11.37 -1.91
N TYR A 107 -9.85 10.80 -3.12
CA TYR A 107 -10.64 9.59 -3.33
C TYR A 107 -10.14 8.42 -2.45
N PHE A 108 -8.83 8.18 -2.42
CA PHE A 108 -8.26 7.13 -1.58
C PHE A 108 -8.22 7.51 -0.11
N PHE A 109 -7.86 8.77 0.19
CA PHE A 109 -7.73 9.23 1.57
C PHE A 109 -9.06 9.20 2.34
N LYS A 110 -10.18 9.45 1.66
CA LYS A 110 -11.51 9.34 2.28
C LYS A 110 -11.77 7.96 2.88
N ALA A 111 -11.35 6.88 2.20
CA ALA A 111 -11.50 5.52 2.71
C ALA A 111 -10.62 5.26 3.94
N ILE A 112 -9.49 5.97 4.06
CA ILE A 112 -8.61 5.92 5.23
C ILE A 112 -9.25 6.66 6.40
N GLN A 113 -9.77 7.87 6.17
CA GLN A 113 -10.51 8.61 7.20
C GLN A 113 -11.70 7.80 7.75
N GLU A 114 -12.43 7.09 6.89
CA GLU A 114 -13.51 6.19 7.32
C GLU A 114 -13.00 5.07 8.25
N GLN A 115 -11.85 4.46 7.94
CA GLN A 115 -11.23 3.46 8.81
C GLN A 115 -10.68 4.06 10.11
N MET A 116 -10.14 5.28 10.09
CA MET A 116 -9.69 6.00 11.29
C MET A 116 -10.84 6.21 12.28
N VAL A 117 -11.98 6.71 11.79
CA VAL A 117 -13.19 6.93 12.60
C VAL A 117 -13.71 5.60 13.14
N ALA A 118 -13.70 4.53 12.34
CA ALA A 118 -14.08 3.18 12.78
C ALA A 118 -13.16 2.62 13.88
N HIS A 119 -11.93 3.12 14.00
CA HIS A 119 -10.98 2.79 15.07
C HIS A 119 -10.93 3.86 16.19
N GLY A 120 -11.87 4.80 16.21
CA GLY A 120 -12.00 5.81 17.27
C GLY A 120 -10.97 6.94 17.22
N ALA A 121 -10.26 7.08 16.11
CA ALA A 121 -9.34 8.20 15.88
C ALA A 121 -10.07 9.39 15.24
N GLU A 122 -9.62 10.62 15.56
CA GLU A 122 -10.11 11.82 14.89
C GLU A 122 -9.60 11.87 13.44
N PRO A 123 -10.45 12.26 12.47
CA PRO A 123 -10.06 12.35 11.07
C PRO A 123 -9.05 13.49 10.87
N VAL A 124 -7.96 13.19 10.16
CA VAL A 124 -6.96 14.19 9.77
C VAL A 124 -7.47 14.99 8.56
N ASN A 125 -7.09 16.27 8.47
CA ASN A 125 -7.46 17.14 7.35
C ASN A 125 -6.79 16.67 6.04
N PHE A 126 -7.58 16.53 4.98
CA PHE A 126 -7.07 16.14 3.67
C PHE A 126 -6.09 17.15 3.09
N ASP A 127 -6.32 18.46 3.27
CA ASP A 127 -5.45 19.48 2.67
C ASP A 127 -4.03 19.41 3.24
N ASP A 128 -3.89 19.12 4.54
CA ASP A 128 -2.59 18.96 5.19
C ASP A 128 -1.86 17.73 4.65
N VAL A 129 -2.53 16.57 4.56
CA VAL A 129 -1.96 15.33 4.01
C VAL A 129 -1.59 15.47 2.54
N LYS A 130 -2.44 16.15 1.76
CA LYS A 130 -2.17 16.46 0.36
C LYS A 130 -0.91 17.31 0.25
N ASP A 131 -0.81 18.39 1.00
CA ASP A 131 0.37 19.26 0.97
C ASP A 131 1.64 18.51 1.39
N GLU A 132 1.58 17.66 2.42
CA GLU A 132 2.71 16.78 2.83
C GLU A 132 3.15 15.81 1.72
N ILE A 133 2.19 15.16 1.02
CA ILE A 133 2.50 14.27 -0.11
C ILE A 133 3.18 15.06 -1.23
N PHE A 134 2.67 16.24 -1.56
CA PHE A 134 3.25 17.09 -2.62
C PHE A 134 4.65 17.59 -2.24
N ASP A 135 4.87 18.00 -1.00
CA ASP A 135 6.17 18.46 -0.49
C ASP A 135 7.21 17.35 -0.40
N MET A 136 6.76 16.12 -0.10
CA MET A 136 7.60 14.92 -0.08
C MET A 136 8.02 14.49 -1.49
N VAL A 137 7.09 14.48 -2.44
CA VAL A 137 7.35 14.01 -3.80
C VAL A 137 8.05 15.07 -4.65
N ARG A 138 7.73 16.35 -4.43
CA ARG A 138 8.22 17.51 -5.20
C ARG A 138 8.05 17.32 -6.71
N PRO A 139 6.81 17.13 -7.19
CA PRO A 139 6.56 16.89 -8.60
C PRO A 139 7.00 18.08 -9.47
N GLU A 140 7.36 17.80 -10.72
CA GLU A 140 7.71 18.85 -11.69
C GLU A 140 6.53 19.80 -11.95
N HIS A 141 5.30 19.28 -11.96
CA HIS A 141 4.09 20.09 -12.05
C HIS A 141 3.47 20.30 -10.65
N PRO A 142 3.16 21.54 -10.23
CA PRO A 142 2.71 21.84 -8.85
C PRO A 142 1.43 21.15 -8.36
N SER A 143 0.69 20.49 -9.25
CA SER A 143 -0.62 19.90 -8.96
C SER A 143 -0.79 18.50 -9.55
N ARG A 144 0.28 17.89 -10.06
CA ARG A 144 0.23 16.59 -10.74
C ARG A 144 1.46 15.77 -10.37
N ILE A 145 1.24 14.63 -9.74
CA ILE A 145 2.30 13.66 -9.42
C ILE A 145 2.31 12.58 -10.49
N THR A 146 3.38 12.47 -11.25
CA THR A 146 3.58 11.39 -12.22
C THR A 146 4.31 10.19 -11.59
N LEU A 147 4.29 9.03 -12.26
CA LEU A 147 5.14 7.90 -11.88
C LEU A 147 6.62 8.29 -11.81
N GLN A 148 7.07 9.14 -12.73
CA GLN A 148 8.46 9.56 -12.78
C GLN A 148 8.85 10.42 -11.57
N ASP A 149 7.92 11.24 -11.06
CA ASP A 149 8.11 12.03 -9.84
C ASP A 149 8.23 11.11 -8.62
N LEU A 150 7.33 10.11 -8.48
CA LEU A 150 7.39 9.13 -7.40
C LEU A 150 8.73 8.39 -7.37
N ILE A 151 9.24 7.98 -8.53
CA ILE A 151 10.54 7.30 -8.64
C ILE A 151 11.70 8.25 -8.30
N LYS A 152 11.72 9.46 -8.87
CA LYS A 152 12.84 10.42 -8.68
C LYS A 152 12.91 10.98 -7.26
N SER A 153 11.77 11.11 -6.58
CA SER A 153 11.71 11.68 -5.23
C SER A 153 12.46 10.86 -4.19
N GLY A 154 12.65 9.54 -4.41
CA GLY A 154 13.12 8.60 -3.39
C GLY A 154 12.08 8.26 -2.30
N HIS A 155 10.93 8.94 -2.31
CA HIS A 155 9.89 8.84 -1.29
C HIS A 155 8.56 8.30 -1.84
N GLY A 156 8.53 7.90 -3.12
CA GLY A 156 7.31 7.39 -3.76
C GLY A 156 6.65 6.23 -3.01
N HIS A 157 7.45 5.35 -2.40
CA HIS A 157 6.96 4.23 -1.58
C HIS A 157 6.16 4.69 -0.35
N THR A 158 6.57 5.77 0.31
CA THR A 158 5.85 6.37 1.44
C THR A 158 4.57 7.02 0.95
N ALA A 159 4.66 7.85 -0.11
CA ALA A 159 3.52 8.53 -0.70
C ALA A 159 2.41 7.56 -1.14
N VAL A 160 2.75 6.45 -1.81
CA VAL A 160 1.74 5.45 -2.16
C VAL A 160 1.20 4.74 -0.93
N SER A 161 2.03 4.40 0.05
CA SER A 161 1.60 3.66 1.26
C SER A 161 0.58 4.43 2.09
N ILE A 162 0.71 5.75 2.16
CA ILE A 162 -0.28 6.66 2.75
C ILE A 162 -1.65 6.51 2.10
N LEU A 163 -1.73 6.13 0.81
CA LEU A 163 -2.98 6.07 0.06
C LEU A 163 -3.59 4.65 -0.02
N LEU A 164 -2.83 3.59 0.29
CA LEU A 164 -3.32 2.22 0.13
C LEU A 164 -4.12 1.74 1.34
N GLU A 165 -3.62 2.05 2.54
CA GLU A 165 -4.04 1.39 3.78
C GLU A 165 -3.85 2.23 5.04
N LEU A 166 -4.69 1.98 6.05
CA LEU A 166 -4.62 2.68 7.34
C LEU A 166 -3.31 2.45 8.09
N HIS A 167 -2.78 1.22 8.09
CA HIS A 167 -1.51 0.93 8.77
C HIS A 167 -0.34 1.74 8.16
N GLY A 168 -0.32 1.88 6.83
CA GLY A 168 0.67 2.69 6.11
C GLY A 168 0.56 4.17 6.45
N PHE A 169 -0.67 4.68 6.54
CA PHE A 169 -0.93 6.04 7.01
C PHE A 169 -0.46 6.25 8.46
N TRP A 170 -0.84 5.39 9.40
CA TRP A 170 -0.43 5.52 10.80
C TRP A 170 1.09 5.40 11.01
N ALA A 171 1.76 4.55 10.23
CA ALA A 171 3.22 4.47 10.28
C ALA A 171 3.87 5.79 9.87
N TYR A 172 3.27 6.51 8.91
CA TYR A 172 3.71 7.83 8.49
C TYR A 172 3.40 8.92 9.51
N GLU A 173 2.19 8.94 10.07
CA GLU A 173 1.81 9.91 11.12
C GLU A 173 2.69 9.79 12.36
N ASN A 174 3.03 8.57 12.76
CA ASN A 174 3.84 8.30 13.96
C ASN A 174 5.35 8.25 13.66
N ARG A 175 5.80 8.66 12.46
CA ARG A 175 7.20 8.54 12.02
C ARG A 175 8.20 9.21 12.98
N GLU A 176 7.84 10.36 13.53
CA GLU A 176 8.72 11.13 14.43
C GLU A 176 8.83 10.46 15.81
N ALA A 177 7.72 9.96 16.34
CA ALA A 177 7.71 9.21 17.60
C ALA A 177 8.51 7.91 17.50
N LEU A 178 8.38 7.20 16.36
CA LEU A 178 9.16 6.00 16.08
C LEU A 178 10.66 6.30 15.95
N ALA A 179 11.03 7.42 15.31
CA ALA A 179 12.41 7.85 15.21
C ALA A 179 13.01 8.22 16.58
N ALA A 180 12.25 8.93 17.42
CA ALA A 180 12.67 9.29 18.77
C ALA A 180 12.82 8.08 19.70
N ALA A 181 11.94 7.08 19.58
CA ALA A 181 12.01 5.86 20.37
C ALA A 181 13.21 4.97 20.02
N GLY A 182 13.65 4.98 18.75
CA GLY A 182 14.84 4.25 18.30
C GLY A 182 16.17 4.87 18.73
N ASP A 183 16.16 6.13 19.19
CA ASP A 183 17.36 6.91 19.53
C ASP A 183 17.64 6.94 21.05
N HIS A 184 16.88 6.18 21.86
CA HIS A 184 17.22 5.93 23.26
C HIS A 184 18.17 4.71 23.36
N PRO A 185 19.50 4.91 23.48
CA PRO A 185 20.36 3.81 23.88
C PRO A 185 19.93 3.40 25.29
N ASN A 186 19.82 2.09 25.48
CA ASN A 186 19.49 1.48 26.75
C ASN A 186 20.59 1.81 27.78
N THR A 187 20.56 2.99 28.38
CA THR A 187 21.44 3.40 29.47
C THR A 187 20.71 3.18 30.79
N SER A 188 20.78 1.95 31.26
CA SER A 188 20.73 1.68 32.70
C SER A 188 21.37 0.31 32.97
N SER A 189 22.69 0.34 33.18
CA SER A 189 23.36 -0.49 34.19
C SER A 189 23.27 0.24 35.54
N PRO A 190 23.43 -0.43 36.70
CA PRO A 190 24.58 -1.29 37.04
C PRO A 190 24.27 -2.79 37.05
#